data_AF-A0A0Q3GU34-F1
#
_entry.id   AF-A0A0Q3GU34-F1
#
_cell.length_a   1.000
_cell.length_b   1.000
_cell.length_c   1.000
_cell.angle_alpha   90.00
_cell.angle_beta   90.00
_cell.angle_gamma   90.00
#
_symmetry.space_group_name_H-M   'P 1'
#
loop_
_entity.id
_entity.type
_entity.pdbx_description
1 polymer ?
#
loop_
_entity_poly.entity_id
_entity_poly.type
_entity_poly.pdbx_seq_one_letter_code
_entity_poly.pdbx_strand_id
1 'polypeptide(L)'
;MCSICATEQEDGYHAVMNCTKARALRDSVRLVWSLPPDAALRRTGPDWVLLLLSQVDEDCRSKLLFLWWRAWHLRNDVIFAKGDASVSASAQFLFGYANSLLSLKDKIKAPDLKGWVKLNVDASFIPASGLAA
;
A
#
# COMPACT_ATOMS: atom_id res chain seq x y z
N MET A 1 1.17 -17.16 -20.21
CA MET A 1 2.53 -16.61 -20.01
C MET A 1 2.42 -15.10 -19.90
N CYS A 2 3.20 -14.43 -19.04
CA CYS A 2 3.11 -12.98 -18.83
C CYS A 2 3.50 -12.22 -20.11
N SER A 3 2.66 -11.27 -20.52
CA SER A 3 2.88 -10.45 -21.72
C SER A 3 4.00 -9.41 -21.57
N ILE A 4 4.42 -9.10 -20.34
CA ILE A 4 5.44 -8.09 -20.05
C ILE A 4 6.85 -8.68 -20.09
N CYS A 5 7.06 -9.83 -19.45
CA CYS A 5 8.40 -10.40 -19.26
C CYS A 5 8.59 -11.76 -19.92
N ALA A 6 7.52 -12.43 -20.35
CA ALA A 6 7.53 -13.76 -20.95
C ALA A 6 8.22 -14.87 -20.11
N THR A 7 8.46 -14.67 -18.81
CA THR A 7 9.21 -15.65 -17.98
C THR A 7 8.32 -16.64 -17.22
N GLU A 8 7.15 -16.22 -16.75
CA GLU A 8 6.29 -17.02 -15.87
C GLU A 8 4.81 -16.83 -16.23
N GLN A 9 3.93 -17.66 -15.65
CA GLN A 9 2.48 -17.40 -15.73
C GLN A 9 2.14 -16.13 -14.95
N GLU A 10 1.27 -15.33 -15.54
CA GLU A 10 0.84 -14.09 -14.91
C GLU A 10 -0.24 -14.37 -13.87
N ASP A 11 0.03 -13.95 -12.65
CA ASP A 11 -0.89 -13.93 -11.52
C ASP A 11 -0.59 -12.73 -10.62
N GLY A 12 -1.36 -12.57 -9.54
CA GLY A 12 -1.23 -11.43 -8.63
C GLY A 12 0.15 -11.31 -7.98
N TYR A 13 0.78 -12.43 -7.61
CA TYR A 13 2.12 -12.41 -7.01
C TYR A 13 3.17 -12.12 -8.08
N HIS A 14 3.08 -12.73 -9.27
CA HIS A 14 4.02 -12.46 -10.35
C HIS A 14 4.00 -10.97 -10.72
N ALA A 15 2.81 -10.38 -10.82
CA ALA A 15 2.61 -8.97 -11.14
C ALA A 15 3.34 -8.01 -10.18
N VAL A 16 3.35 -8.30 -8.87
CA VAL A 16 3.88 -7.38 -7.85
C VAL A 16 5.24 -7.79 -7.27
N MET A 17 5.69 -9.03 -7.50
CA MET A 17 6.95 -9.56 -6.94
C MET A 17 7.98 -9.93 -7.99
N ASN A 18 7.58 -10.66 -9.04
CA ASN A 18 8.52 -11.33 -9.93
C ASN A 18 8.73 -10.63 -11.28
N CYS A 19 7.72 -9.91 -11.76
CA CYS A 19 7.76 -9.23 -13.06
C CYS A 19 8.89 -8.18 -13.12
N THR A 20 9.39 -7.90 -14.31
CA THR A 20 10.61 -7.11 -14.56
C THR A 20 10.64 -5.79 -13.80
N LYS A 21 9.60 -4.94 -13.98
CA LYS A 21 9.53 -3.63 -13.30
C LYS A 21 9.28 -3.76 -11.79
N ALA A 22 8.60 -4.81 -11.33
CA ALA A 22 8.36 -5.06 -9.92
C ALA A 22 9.64 -5.43 -9.16
N ARG A 23 10.47 -6.29 -9.75
CA ARG A 23 11.80 -6.65 -9.21
C ARG A 23 12.72 -5.44 -9.15
N ALA A 24 12.85 -4.72 -10.26
CA ALA A 24 13.67 -3.51 -10.32
C ALA A 24 13.21 -2.44 -9.33
N LEU A 25 11.90 -2.29 -9.12
CA LEU A 25 11.36 -1.39 -8.11
C LEU A 25 11.74 -1.83 -6.70
N ARG A 26 11.58 -3.12 -6.36
CA ARG A 26 11.98 -3.67 -5.06
C ARG A 26 13.47 -3.42 -4.78
N ASP A 27 14.33 -3.66 -5.77
CA ASP A 27 15.77 -3.44 -5.64
C ASP A 27 16.08 -1.95 -5.45
N SER A 28 15.39 -1.07 -6.17
CA SER A 28 15.56 0.38 -6.05
C SER A 28 15.13 0.91 -4.68
N VAL A 29 14.00 0.44 -4.13
CA VAL A 29 13.54 0.90 -2.82
C VAL A 29 14.36 0.33 -1.68
N ARG A 30 14.98 -0.86 -1.84
CA ARG A 30 15.88 -1.48 -0.86
C ARG A 30 17.14 -0.67 -0.56
N LEU A 31 17.51 0.25 -1.46
CA LEU A 31 18.61 1.18 -1.20
C LEU A 31 18.34 2.11 -0.01
N VAL A 32 17.06 2.31 0.34
CA VAL A 32 16.63 3.23 1.42
C VAL A 32 15.77 2.52 2.47
N TRP A 33 14.92 1.57 2.06
CA TRP A 33 14.00 0.85 2.94
C TRP A 33 14.57 -0.51 3.35
N SER A 34 14.52 -0.80 4.65
CA SER A 34 14.77 -2.14 5.19
C SER A 34 13.56 -3.04 4.93
N LEU A 35 13.56 -3.75 3.80
CA LEU A 35 12.54 -4.74 3.45
C LEU A 35 13.00 -6.17 3.80
N PRO A 36 12.07 -7.12 4.01
CA PRO A 36 12.44 -8.52 4.24
C PRO A 36 13.26 -9.09 3.07
N PRO A 37 14.13 -10.08 3.32
CA PRO A 37 14.89 -10.75 2.28
C PRO A 37 13.95 -11.48 1.31
N ASP A 38 14.39 -11.73 0.07
CA ASP A 38 13.57 -12.39 -0.96
C ASP A 38 13.03 -13.75 -0.51
N ALA A 39 13.78 -14.49 0.32
CA ALA A 39 13.35 -15.76 0.91
C ALA A 39 12.08 -15.63 1.79
N ALA A 40 11.89 -14.48 2.44
CA ALA A 40 10.70 -14.20 3.25
C ALA A 40 9.53 -13.66 2.40
N LEU A 41 9.82 -13.09 1.23
CA LEU A 41 8.81 -12.52 0.32
C LEU A 41 8.22 -13.55 -0.66
N ARG A 42 8.56 -14.83 -0.50
CA ARG A 42 8.10 -15.92 -1.36
C ARG A 42 6.61 -16.21 -1.19
N ARG A 43 5.98 -16.74 -2.24
CA ARG A 43 4.60 -17.22 -2.19
C ARG A 43 4.51 -18.49 -1.34
N THR A 44 4.05 -18.37 -0.10
CA THR A 44 3.84 -19.50 0.83
C THR A 44 2.50 -20.22 0.65
N GLY A 45 1.59 -19.64 -0.14
CA GLY A 45 0.25 -20.16 -0.41
C GLY A 45 -0.68 -19.05 -0.93
N PRO A 46 -1.99 -19.29 -0.99
CA PRO A 46 -2.98 -18.27 -1.36
C PRO A 46 -2.94 -17.04 -0.44
N ASP A 47 -2.75 -17.27 0.87
CA ASP A 47 -2.77 -16.23 1.91
C ASP A 47 -1.40 -15.57 2.17
N TRP A 48 -0.45 -15.73 1.24
CA TRP A 48 0.93 -15.25 1.42
C TRP A 48 1.01 -13.77 1.81
N VAL A 49 0.10 -12.93 1.31
CA VAL A 49 0.02 -11.50 1.65
C VAL A 49 -0.26 -11.34 3.15
N LEU A 50 -1.34 -11.94 3.65
CA LEU A 50 -1.77 -11.79 5.03
C LEU A 50 -0.75 -12.38 6.01
N LEU A 51 -0.21 -13.55 5.67
CA LEU A 51 0.82 -14.22 6.47
C LEU A 51 2.13 -13.41 6.50
N LEU A 52 2.51 -12.77 5.40
CA LEU A 52 3.71 -11.91 5.38
C LEU A 52 3.48 -10.64 6.20
N LEU A 53 2.34 -9.98 6.03
CA LEU A 53 2.03 -8.73 6.73
C LEU A 53 1.87 -8.93 8.25
N SER A 54 1.48 -10.12 8.71
CA SER A 54 1.40 -10.45 10.14
C SER A 54 2.77 -10.70 10.80
N GLN A 55 3.81 -10.98 10.01
CA GLN A 55 5.16 -11.30 10.49
C GLN A 55 6.11 -10.09 10.51
N VAL A 56 5.67 -8.93 10.03
CA VAL A 56 6.47 -7.70 9.96
C VAL A 56 5.89 -6.59 10.82
N ASP A 57 6.74 -5.65 11.24
CA ASP A 57 6.33 -4.45 11.99
C ASP A 57 5.46 -3.51 11.14
N GLU A 58 4.83 -2.51 11.78
CA GLU A 58 3.87 -1.59 11.12
C GLU A 58 4.48 -0.77 9.98
N ASP A 59 5.74 -0.34 10.12
CA ASP A 59 6.43 0.47 9.13
C ASP A 59 6.78 -0.37 7.90
N CYS A 60 7.37 -1.55 8.12
CA CYS A 60 7.64 -2.52 7.07
C CYS A 60 6.35 -2.95 6.36
N ARG A 61 5.26 -3.18 7.10
CA ARG A 61 3.94 -3.53 6.55
C ARG A 61 3.44 -2.48 5.57
N SER A 62 3.52 -1.21 5.97
CA SER A 62 3.09 -0.07 5.14
C SER A 62 3.95 0.05 3.87
N LYS A 63 5.27 -0.10 4.00
CA LYS A 63 6.21 -0.06 2.86
C LYS A 63 5.99 -1.20 1.87
N LEU A 64 5.67 -2.42 2.33
CA LEU A 64 5.31 -3.53 1.46
C LEU A 64 4.02 -3.26 0.68
N LEU A 65 2.99 -2.72 1.34
CA LEU A 65 1.74 -2.33 0.67
C LEU A 65 1.99 -1.25 -0.40
N PHE A 66 2.79 -0.24 -0.10
CA PHE A 66 3.17 0.79 -1.06
C PHE A 66 3.97 0.23 -2.24
N LEU A 67 4.91 -0.68 -1.97
CA LEU A 67 5.68 -1.36 -3.01
C LEU A 67 4.75 -2.14 -3.95
N TRP A 68 3.84 -2.96 -3.43
CA TRP A 68 2.93 -3.76 -4.27
C TRP A 68 1.97 -2.91 -5.07
N TRP A 69 1.40 -1.88 -4.45
CA TRP A 69 0.55 -0.93 -5.15
C TRP A 69 1.30 -0.24 -6.30
N ARG A 70 2.54 0.20 -6.07
CA ARG A 70 3.32 0.88 -7.11
C ARG A 70 3.84 -0.08 -8.18
N ALA A 71 4.16 -1.32 -7.83
CA ALA A 71 4.46 -2.36 -8.79
C ALA A 71 3.25 -2.66 -9.69
N TRP A 72 2.05 -2.73 -9.11
CA TRP A 72 0.81 -2.88 -9.86
C TRP A 72 0.54 -1.68 -10.78
N HIS A 73 0.81 -0.45 -10.31
CA HIS A 73 0.76 0.74 -11.17
C HIS A 73 1.71 0.62 -12.37
N LEU A 74 2.97 0.20 -12.16
CA LEU A 74 3.94 0.01 -13.26
C LEU A 74 3.48 -1.06 -14.25
N ARG A 75 2.83 -2.13 -13.78
CA ARG A 75 2.19 -3.12 -14.65
C ARG A 75 1.05 -2.51 -15.46
N ASN A 76 0.16 -1.77 -14.81
CA ASN A 76 -0.98 -1.14 -15.49
C ASN A 76 -0.52 -0.13 -16.54
N ASP A 77 0.55 0.60 -16.27
CA ASP A 77 1.14 1.52 -17.24
C ASP A 77 1.60 0.79 -18.52
N VAL A 78 2.24 -0.37 -18.38
CA VAL A 78 2.69 -1.19 -19.52
C VAL A 78 1.53 -1.79 -20.31
N ILE A 79 0.47 -2.24 -19.63
CA ILE A 79 -0.63 -2.96 -20.29
C ILE A 79 -1.68 -2.01 -20.88
N PHE A 80 -1.99 -0.92 -20.18
CA PHE A 80 -3.15 -0.08 -20.45
C PHE A 80 -2.82 1.38 -20.77
N ALA A 81 -1.57 1.81 -20.62
CA ALA A 81 -1.16 3.19 -20.88
C ALA A 81 0.03 3.24 -21.86
N LYS A 82 1.02 4.09 -21.57
CA LYS A 82 2.15 4.35 -22.49
C LYS A 82 3.35 3.44 -22.23
N GLY A 83 3.43 2.81 -21.06
CA GLY A 83 4.57 1.98 -20.66
C GLY A 83 5.82 2.78 -20.29
N ASP A 84 5.74 4.11 -20.27
CA ASP A 84 6.85 5.04 -20.04
C ASP A 84 7.08 5.37 -18.56
N ALA A 85 6.26 4.84 -17.64
CA ALA A 85 6.48 5.03 -16.22
C ALA A 85 7.82 4.41 -15.79
N SER A 86 8.68 5.27 -15.24
CA SER A 86 10.01 4.90 -14.78
C SER A 86 9.98 4.23 -13.41
N VAL A 87 10.85 3.22 -13.24
CA VAL A 87 11.12 2.57 -11.95
C VAL A 87 11.77 3.55 -10.98
N SER A 88 12.75 4.35 -11.42
CA SER A 88 13.45 5.30 -10.56
C SER A 88 12.52 6.42 -10.06
N ALA A 89 11.71 6.98 -10.96
CA ALA A 89 10.70 7.98 -10.60
C ALA A 89 9.66 7.40 -9.63
N SER A 90 9.29 6.13 -9.81
CA SER A 90 8.38 5.42 -8.92
C SER A 90 8.97 5.18 -7.53
N ALA A 91 10.26 4.83 -7.43
CA ALA A 91 10.95 4.71 -6.14
C ALA A 91 11.02 6.05 -5.41
N GLN A 92 11.40 7.13 -6.11
CA GLN A 92 11.42 8.48 -5.54
C GLN A 92 10.04 8.94 -5.07
N PHE A 93 8.99 8.66 -5.86
CA PHE A 93 7.61 8.90 -5.47
C PHE A 93 7.27 8.16 -4.16
N LEU A 94 7.63 6.89 -4.04
CA LEU A 94 7.37 6.09 -2.84
C LEU A 94 8.06 6.66 -1.59
N PHE A 95 9.30 7.12 -1.71
CA PHE A 95 10.01 7.76 -0.59
C PHE A 95 9.29 9.04 -0.12
N GLY A 96 8.93 9.92 -1.05
CA GLY A 96 8.18 11.15 -0.74
C GLY A 96 6.80 10.86 -0.16
N TYR A 97 6.11 9.85 -0.70
CA TYR A 97 4.78 9.45 -0.25
C TYR A 97 4.81 8.89 1.18
N ALA A 98 5.74 7.98 1.48
CA ALA A 98 5.90 7.43 2.83
C ALA A 98 6.24 8.53 3.86
N ASN A 99 7.17 9.43 3.53
CA ASN A 99 7.53 10.56 4.41
C ASN A 99 6.35 11.51 4.66
N SER A 100 5.56 11.78 3.62
CA SER A 100 4.37 12.63 3.73
C SER A 100 3.33 11.99 4.66
N LEU A 101 3.15 10.68 4.59
CA LEU A 101 2.20 9.95 5.43
C LEU A 101 2.64 9.91 6.90
N LEU A 102 3.93 9.73 7.17
CA LEU A 102 4.50 9.86 8.51
C LEU A 102 4.28 11.27 9.08
N SER A 103 4.58 12.29 8.27
CA SER A 103 4.37 13.70 8.66
C SER A 103 2.91 14.04 8.94
N LEU A 104 1.96 13.34 8.32
CA LEU A 104 0.53 13.48 8.59
C LEU A 104 0.12 12.77 9.88
N LYS A 105 0.66 11.58 10.17
CA LYS A 105 0.41 10.87 11.43
C LYS A 105 0.81 11.74 12.64
N ASP A 106 1.91 12.47 12.56
CA ASP A 106 2.35 13.37 13.62
C ASP A 106 1.42 14.59 13.81
N LYS A 107 0.75 15.02 12.74
CA LYS A 107 -0.18 16.17 12.75
C LYS A 107 -1.58 15.79 13.19
N ILE A 108 -2.04 14.60 12.84
CA ILE A 108 -3.33 14.05 13.27
C ILE A 108 -3.13 13.51 14.68
N LYS A 109 -3.25 14.38 15.69
CA LYS A 109 -3.39 13.91 17.07
C LYS A 109 -4.61 13.00 17.13
N ALA A 110 -4.43 11.80 17.66
CA ALA A 110 -5.57 11.00 18.08
C ALA A 110 -6.48 11.90 18.95
N PRO A 111 -7.81 11.88 18.74
CA PRO A 111 -8.70 12.65 19.59
C PRO A 111 -8.38 12.30 21.04
N ASP A 112 -8.23 13.31 21.90
CA ASP A 112 -8.07 13.07 23.33
C ASP A 112 -9.36 12.39 23.81
N LEU A 113 -9.28 11.08 24.05
CA LEU A 113 -10.40 10.28 24.53
C LEU A 113 -10.73 10.59 26.00
N LYS A 114 -9.95 11.44 26.68
CA LYS A 114 -10.36 12.01 27.97
C LYS A 114 -11.27 13.21 27.75
N GLY A 115 -12.57 13.01 27.93
CA GLY A 115 -13.55 14.09 27.99
C GLY A 115 -14.88 13.75 27.34
N TRP A 116 -15.69 14.79 27.11
CA TRP A 116 -16.98 14.67 26.44
C TRP A 116 -16.81 14.87 24.93
N VAL A 117 -17.31 13.94 24.13
CA VAL A 117 -17.38 14.07 22.67
C VAL A 117 -18.70 14.74 22.30
N LYS A 118 -18.64 15.86 21.58
CA LYS A 118 -19.82 16.54 21.04
C LYS A 118 -20.21 15.91 19.70
N LEU A 119 -21.32 15.19 19.68
CA LEU A 119 -21.98 14.74 18.46
C LEU A 119 -23.04 15.78 18.09
N ASN A 120 -22.92 16.39 16.92
CA ASN A 120 -23.97 17.24 16.37
C ASN A 120 -24.97 16.36 15.62
N VAL A 121 -26.25 16.55 15.88
CA VAL A 121 -27.34 15.91 15.15
C VAL A 121 -28.05 17.01 14.35
N ASP A 122 -28.11 16.85 13.04
CA ASP A 122 -28.78 17.73 12.08
C ASP A 122 -30.24 17.30 11.79
N ALA A 123 -30.78 16.39 12.59
CA ALA A 123 -32.18 15.99 12.55
C ALA A 123 -33.07 16.94 13.35
N SER A 124 -34.25 17.24 12.80
CA SER A 124 -35.33 17.90 13.52
C SER A 124 -35.87 16.97 14.60
N PHE A 125 -35.55 17.24 15.86
CA PHE A 125 -36.02 16.44 16.99
C PHE A 125 -37.47 16.79 17.35
N ILE A 126 -38.34 15.78 17.45
CA ILE A 126 -39.69 15.95 17.98
C ILE A 126 -39.66 15.67 19.50
N PRO A 127 -39.87 16.69 20.36
CA PRO A 127 -39.83 16.52 21.81
C PRO A 127 -40.73 15.40 22.31
N ALA A 128 -40.25 14.64 23.31
CA ALA A 128 -40.95 13.55 23.99
C ALA A 128 -41.34 12.32 23.15
N SER A 129 -41.02 12.28 21.85
CA SER A 129 -41.34 11.12 20.98
C SER A 129 -40.16 10.16 20.76
N GLY A 130 -38.92 10.63 20.93
CA GLY A 130 -37.72 9.88 20.54
C GLY A 130 -37.53 9.74 19.02
N LEU A 131 -38.35 10.42 18.21
CA LEU A 131 -38.32 10.35 16.75
C LEU A 131 -37.69 11.61 16.14
N ALA A 132 -37.09 11.44 14.96
CA ALA A 132 -36.73 12.52 14.06
C ALA A 132 -37.93 12.85 13.14
N ALA A 133 -38.13 14.13 12.82
CA ALA A 133 -39.17 14.61 11.90
C ALA A 133 -38.80 14.36 10.43
#